data_AF-A0A4V2ZD56-F1
#
_entry.id   AF-A0A4V2ZD56-F1
#
_cell.length_a   1.000
_cell.length_b   1.000
_cell.length_c   1.000
_cell.angle_alpha   90.00
_cell.angle_beta   90.00
_cell.angle_gamma   90.00
#
_symmetry.space_group_name_H-M   'P 1'
#
loop_
_entity.id
_entity.type
_entity.pdbx_description
1 polymer ?
#
loop_
_entity_poly.entity_id
_entity_poly.type
_entity_poly.pdbx_seq_one_letter_code
_entity_poly.pdbx_strand_id
1 'polypeptide(L)'
;QFHRDVCGACAVRSLCTKAKGGRRVMIQPREKYEALRRAREYATSQEWQALYHQRAGIEGTLSQGTRALGLRRTRYRGLRKTALQHTATGAAINVLRAVSWLNGDKPGRTRVSRFSQLAVPA
;
A
#
# COMPACT_ATOMS: atom_id res chain seq x y z
N GLN A 1 -17.57 9.95 -17.79
CA GLN A 1 -19.03 9.77 -17.92
C GLN A 1 -19.37 9.86 -19.40
N PHE A 2 -20.16 8.91 -19.93
CA PHE A 2 -20.65 9.05 -21.30
C PHE A 2 -21.70 10.17 -21.36
N HIS A 3 -21.69 10.98 -22.41
CA HIS A 3 -22.68 12.03 -22.60
C HIS A 3 -24.09 11.44 -22.59
N ARG A 4 -25.07 12.18 -22.06
CA ARG A 4 -26.42 11.64 -21.83
C ARG A 4 -27.08 11.19 -23.13
N ASP A 5 -26.90 11.97 -24.19
CA ASP A 5 -27.48 11.70 -25.51
C ASP A 5 -26.84 10.48 -26.17
N VAL A 6 -25.51 10.36 -26.06
CA VAL A 6 -24.75 9.21 -26.57
C VAL A 6 -25.12 7.93 -25.80
N CYS A 7 -25.24 8.03 -24.47
CA CYS A 7 -25.62 6.89 -23.63
C CYS A 7 -27.09 6.50 -23.84
N GLY A 8 -27.98 7.47 -24.06
CA GLY A 8 -29.41 7.27 -24.29
C GLY A 8 -29.71 6.57 -25.62
N ALA A 9 -29.00 6.95 -26.70
CA ALA A 9 -29.15 6.35 -28.02
C ALA A 9 -28.45 4.99 -28.19
N CYS A 10 -27.75 4.49 -27.17
CA CYS A 10 -26.98 3.26 -27.26
C CYS A 10 -27.90 2.01 -27.27
N ALA A 11 -27.85 1.22 -28.35
CA ALA A 11 -28.69 0.02 -28.52
C ALA A 11 -28.50 -1.04 -27.43
N VAL A 12 -27.31 -1.12 -26.82
CA VAL A 12 -26.99 -2.06 -25.72
C VAL A 12 -27.19 -1.45 -24.33
N ARG A 13 -27.83 -0.28 -24.22
CA ARG A 13 -28.03 0.41 -22.93
C ARG A 13 -28.73 -0.47 -21.90
N SER A 14 -29.70 -1.28 -22.33
CA SER A 14 -30.44 -2.23 -21.47
C SER A 14 -29.53 -3.24 -20.77
N LEU A 15 -28.41 -3.63 -21.39
CA LEU A 15 -27.39 -4.52 -20.82
C LEU A 15 -26.37 -3.78 -19.93
N CYS A 16 -26.22 -2.47 -20.11
CA CYS A 16 -25.20 -1.66 -19.42
C CYS A 16 -25.70 -1.03 -18.11
N THR A 17 -26.91 -0.46 -18.09
CA THR A 17 -27.49 0.19 -16.90
C THR A 17 -29.00 0.42 -17.01
N LYS A 18 -29.71 0.33 -15.88
CA LYS A 18 -31.13 0.70 -15.77
C LYS A 18 -31.35 2.18 -15.38
N ALA A 19 -30.29 2.91 -15.02
CA ALA A 19 -30.41 4.28 -14.50
C ALA A 19 -30.82 5.28 -15.59
N LYS A 20 -31.78 6.16 -15.29
CA LYS A 20 -32.26 7.24 -16.20
C LYS A 20 -31.15 8.23 -16.59
N GLY A 21 -30.12 8.40 -15.75
CA GLY A 21 -28.97 9.29 -16.00
C GLY A 21 -27.79 8.65 -16.75
N GLY A 22 -27.90 7.38 -17.16
CA GLY A 22 -26.79 6.63 -17.76
C GLY A 22 -25.75 6.13 -16.74
N ARG A 23 -24.72 5.43 -17.22
CA ARG A 23 -23.64 4.88 -16.38
C ARG A 23 -22.48 5.87 -16.32
N ARG A 24 -22.03 6.20 -15.12
CA ARG A 24 -20.74 6.87 -14.91
C ARG A 24 -19.63 5.82 -14.83
N VAL A 25 -18.76 5.83 -15.83
CA VAL A 25 -17.48 5.11 -15.79
C VAL A 25 -16.38 6.14 -15.56
N MET A 26 -15.54 5.86 -14.58
CA MET A 26 -14.29 6.58 -14.34
C MET A 26 -13.22 5.92 -15.19
N ILE A 27 -12.85 6.56 -16.30
CA ILE A 27 -11.72 6.13 -17.12
C ILE A 27 -10.52 6.94 -16.65
N GLN A 28 -9.46 6.25 -16.25
CA GLN A 28 -8.21 6.90 -15.86
C GLN A 28 -7.65 7.66 -17.07
N PRO A 29 -7.21 8.92 -16.92
CA PRO A 29 -6.56 9.66 -18.00
C PRO A 29 -5.41 8.84 -18.60
N ARG A 30 -5.28 8.87 -19.93
CA ARG A 30 -4.35 8.04 -20.70
C ARG A 30 -2.92 8.11 -20.14
N GLU A 31 -2.42 9.31 -19.86
CA GLU A 31 -1.09 9.53 -19.29
C GLU A 31 -0.87 8.78 -17.97
N LYS A 32 -1.86 8.82 -17.07
CA LYS A 32 -1.79 8.13 -15.77
C LYS A 32 -1.86 6.60 -15.95
N TYR A 33 -2.67 6.14 -16.91
CA TYR A 33 -2.74 4.73 -17.25
C TYR A 33 -1.41 4.22 -17.81
N GLU A 34 -0.81 4.94 -18.75
CA GLU A 34 0.48 4.61 -19.37
C GLU A 34 1.63 4.68 -18.36
N ALA A 35 1.63 5.66 -17.45
CA ALA A 35 2.59 5.74 -16.36
C ALA A 35 2.50 4.52 -15.42
N LEU A 36 1.29 4.12 -15.03
CA LEU A 36 1.08 2.94 -14.19
C LEU A 36 1.50 1.65 -14.90
N ARG A 37 1.21 1.53 -16.20
CA ARG A 37 1.64 0.40 -17.02
C ARG A 37 3.16 0.27 -17.08
N ARG A 38 3.87 1.35 -17.41
CA ARG A 38 5.34 1.36 -17.43
C ARG A 38 5.93 1.00 -16.07
N ALA A 39 5.36 1.50 -14.98
CA ALA A 39 5.82 1.17 -13.63
C ALA A 39 5.62 -0.32 -13.30
N ARG A 40 4.52 -0.93 -13.74
CA ARG A 40 4.26 -2.38 -13.56
C ARG A 40 5.20 -3.24 -14.40
N GLU A 41 5.48 -2.83 -15.63
CA GLU A 41 6.47 -3.49 -16.50
C GLU A 41 7.88 -3.40 -15.89
N TYR A 42 8.27 -2.23 -15.39
CA TYR A 42 9.54 -2.11 -14.67
C TYR A 42 9.58 -3.00 -13.42
N ALA A 43 8.45 -3.15 -12.72
CA ALA A 43 8.36 -4.00 -11.53
C ALA A 43 8.57 -5.50 -11.78
N THR A 44 8.54 -5.96 -13.04
CA THR A 44 8.92 -7.35 -13.36
C THR A 44 10.43 -7.53 -13.50
N SER A 45 11.21 -6.44 -13.56
CA SER A 45 12.67 -6.51 -13.64
C SER A 45 13.29 -7.00 -12.33
N GLN A 46 14.42 -7.70 -12.44
CA GLN A 46 15.19 -8.12 -11.27
C GLN A 46 15.74 -6.94 -10.47
N GLU A 47 16.13 -5.86 -11.15
CA GLU A 47 16.59 -4.62 -10.51
C GLU A 47 15.51 -4.04 -9.58
N TRP A 48 14.28 -3.91 -10.09
CA TRP A 48 13.17 -3.41 -9.28
C TRP A 48 12.84 -4.35 -8.12
N GLN A 49 12.84 -5.67 -8.36
CA GLN A 49 12.61 -6.65 -7.30
C GLN A 49 13.65 -6.54 -6.20
N ALA A 50 14.94 -6.44 -6.53
CA ALA A 50 16.03 -6.27 -5.58
C ALA A 50 15.88 -4.99 -4.74
N LEU A 51 15.53 -3.87 -5.38
CA LEU A 51 15.23 -2.61 -4.69
C LEU A 51 14.00 -2.77 -3.77
N TYR A 52 12.94 -3.42 -4.24
CA TYR A 52 11.72 -3.60 -3.47
C TYR A 52 11.91 -4.54 -2.28
N HIS A 53 12.76 -5.56 -2.40
CA HIS A 53 13.10 -6.48 -1.31
C HIS A 53 13.73 -5.79 -0.10
N GLN A 54 14.38 -4.63 -0.28
CA GLN A 54 14.89 -3.82 0.85
C GLN A 54 13.75 -3.35 1.78
N ARG A 55 12.51 -3.31 1.31
CA ARG A 55 11.32 -2.95 2.10
C ARG A 55 10.70 -4.15 2.82
N ALA A 56 11.29 -5.34 2.72
CA ALA A 56 10.83 -6.50 3.46
C ALA A 56 10.73 -6.18 4.96
N GLY A 57 9.58 -6.43 5.57
CA GLY A 57 9.34 -6.15 6.99
C GLY A 57 8.94 -4.71 7.33
N ILE A 58 8.71 -3.82 6.34
CA ILE A 58 8.23 -2.46 6.62
C ILE A 58 6.87 -2.45 7.33
N GLU A 59 5.97 -3.37 6.99
CA GLU A 59 4.67 -3.50 7.67
C GLU A 59 4.82 -3.86 9.14
N GLY A 60 5.75 -4.77 9.47
CA GLY A 60 6.09 -5.11 10.85
C GLY A 60 6.64 -3.90 11.62
N THR A 61 7.48 -3.11 10.96
CA THR A 61 8.05 -1.87 11.50
C THR A 61 6.97 -0.81 11.77
N LEU A 62 6.07 -0.58 10.81
CA LEU A 62 4.92 0.32 11.00
C LEU A 62 3.99 -0.19 12.09
N SER A 63 3.79 -1.51 12.17
CA SER A 63 2.99 -2.14 13.20
C SER A 63 3.58 -1.92 14.61
N GLN A 64 4.89 -2.07 14.76
CA GLN A 64 5.61 -1.77 16.00
C GLN A 64 5.47 -0.28 16.37
N GLY A 65 5.74 0.61 15.43
CA GLY A 65 5.63 2.06 15.67
C GLY A 65 4.21 2.48 16.07
N THR A 66 3.18 1.94 15.41
CA THR A 66 1.79 2.31 15.69
C THR A 66 1.25 1.69 16.98
N ARG A 67 1.53 0.41 17.26
CA ARG A 67 0.98 -0.31 18.41
C ARG A 67 1.77 -0.08 19.70
N ALA A 68 3.10 -0.02 19.64
CA ALA A 68 3.94 0.12 20.83
C ALA A 68 4.36 1.56 21.12
N LEU A 69 4.49 2.41 20.09
CA LEU A 69 5.10 3.74 20.23
C LEU A 69 4.16 4.91 19.84
N GLY A 70 2.88 4.63 19.56
CA GLY A 70 1.88 5.68 19.32
C GLY A 70 2.12 6.52 18.05
N LEU A 71 2.80 5.99 17.03
CA LEU A 71 3.24 6.72 15.83
C LEU A 71 2.13 7.53 15.10
N ARG A 72 0.86 7.16 15.24
CA ARG A 72 -0.27 7.83 14.56
C ARG A 72 -0.62 9.22 15.10
N ARG A 73 -0.13 9.58 16.30
CA ARG A 73 -0.48 10.85 16.95
C ARG A 73 0.76 11.52 17.49
N THR A 74 0.81 12.84 17.34
CA THR A 74 1.88 13.67 17.92
C THR A 74 1.31 14.56 19.00
N ARG A 75 2.06 14.73 20.10
CA ARG A 75 1.59 15.48 21.27
C ARG A 75 1.48 16.98 20.99
N TYR A 76 2.34 17.47 20.10
CA TYR A 76 2.44 18.88 19.76
C TYR A 76 2.10 19.12 18.29
N ARG A 77 1.49 20.27 18.02
CA ARG A 77 1.16 20.71 16.65
C ARG A 77 2.36 21.36 15.98
N GLY A 78 2.50 21.13 14.67
CA GLY A 78 3.49 21.76 13.80
C GLY A 78 4.51 20.78 13.22
N LEU A 79 4.79 20.92 11.91
CA LEU A 79 5.60 19.96 11.13
C LEU A 79 6.98 19.70 11.74
N ARG A 80 7.66 20.74 12.25
CA ARG A 80 8.99 20.59 12.90
C ARG A 80 8.94 19.70 14.14
N LYS A 81 7.91 19.86 14.98
CA LYS A 81 7.74 19.05 16.20
C LYS A 81 7.32 17.63 15.86
N THR A 82 6.44 17.47 14.87
CA THR A 82 6.05 16.16 14.33
C THR A 82 7.25 15.40 13.75
N ALA A 83 8.10 16.06 12.96
CA ALA A 83 9.31 15.48 12.42
C ALA A 83 10.25 14.99 13.54
N LEU A 84 10.50 15.83 14.56
CA LEU A 84 11.31 15.42 15.72
C LEU A 84 10.74 14.19 16.42
N GLN A 85 9.43 14.15 16.66
CA GLN A 85 8.80 12.99 17.29
C GLN A 85 8.95 11.73 16.42
N HIS A 86 8.76 11.82 15.12
CA HIS A 86 8.93 10.67 14.22
C HIS A 86 10.38 10.18 14.18
N THR A 87 11.37 11.07 14.16
CA THR A 87 12.80 10.70 14.28
C THR A 87 13.07 9.99 15.61
N ALA A 88 12.55 10.51 16.72
CA ALA A 88 12.67 9.89 18.03
C ALA A 88 11.99 8.51 18.09
N THR A 89 10.80 8.36 17.49
CA THR A 89 10.13 7.05 17.38
C THR A 89 10.97 6.06 16.55
N GLY A 90 11.59 6.51 15.45
CA GLY A 90 12.50 5.69 14.66
C GLY A 90 13.70 5.20 15.48
N ALA A 91 14.32 6.10 16.25
CA ALA A 91 15.41 5.74 17.16
C ALA A 91 14.94 4.73 18.23
N ALA A 92 13.78 4.94 18.83
CA ALA A 92 13.21 4.02 19.82
C ALA A 92 12.94 2.62 19.25
N ILE A 93 12.48 2.50 18.00
CA ILE A 93 12.33 1.20 17.31
C ILE A 93 13.68 0.48 17.24
N ASN A 94 14.74 1.18 16.84
CA ASN A 94 16.08 0.60 16.72
C ASN A 94 16.61 0.14 18.08
N VAL A 95 16.46 0.96 19.13
CA VAL A 95 16.86 0.60 20.50
C VAL A 95 16.12 -0.63 20.99
N LEU A 96 14.79 -0.68 20.85
CA LEU A 96 14.00 -1.83 21.26
C LEU A 96 14.42 -3.12 20.53
N ARG A 97 14.72 -3.03 19.23
CA ARG A 97 15.19 -4.19 18.46
C ARG A 97 16.57 -4.64 18.88
N ALA A 98 17.49 -3.71 19.15
CA ALA A 98 18.82 -4.03 19.64
C ALA A 98 18.75 -4.74 21.00
N VAL A 99 17.92 -4.24 21.92
CA VAL A 99 17.70 -4.87 23.24
C VAL A 99 17.10 -6.27 23.09
N SER A 100 16.04 -6.43 22.29
CA SER A 100 15.45 -7.75 22.01
C SER A 100 16.47 -8.72 21.43
N TRP A 101 17.29 -8.28 20.47
CA TRP A 101 18.35 -9.09 19.90
C TRP A 101 19.38 -9.55 20.95
N LEU A 102 19.84 -8.63 21.80
CA LEU A 102 20.78 -8.92 22.88
C LEU A 102 20.19 -9.88 23.93
N ASN A 103 18.88 -9.83 24.15
CA ASN A 103 18.16 -10.75 25.02
C ASN A 103 17.91 -12.14 24.38
N GLY A 104 18.30 -12.33 23.11
CA GLY A 104 18.10 -13.58 22.38
C GLY A 104 16.73 -13.72 21.72
N ASP A 105 15.89 -12.68 21.73
CA ASP A 105 14.62 -12.66 21.01
C ASP A 105 14.89 -12.66 19.50
N LYS A 106 14.47 -13.73 18.81
CA LYS A 106 14.59 -13.81 17.36
C LYS A 106 13.35 -13.22 16.68
N PRO A 107 13.51 -12.46 15.59
CA PRO A 107 12.37 -12.03 14.79
C PRO A 107 11.49 -13.22 14.38
N GLY A 108 10.18 -13.09 14.58
CA GLY A 108 9.22 -14.13 14.18
C GLY A 108 9.27 -14.38 12.68
N ARG A 109 9.00 -15.63 12.27
CA ARG A 109 8.90 -16.00 10.86
C ARG A 109 7.68 -15.34 10.21
N THR A 110 7.77 -15.05 8.91
CA THR A 110 6.63 -14.58 8.12
C THR A 110 5.46 -15.54 8.27
N ARG A 111 4.33 -15.04 8.75
CA ARG A 111 3.11 -15.86 8.89
C ARG A 111 2.61 -16.23 7.50
N VAL A 112 2.54 -17.52 7.21
CA VAL A 112 1.87 -18.03 6.02
C VAL A 112 0.36 -18.05 6.27
N SER A 113 -0.42 -17.36 5.45
CA SER A 113 -1.88 -17.35 5.58
C SER A 113 -2.47 -18.73 5.23
N ARG A 114 -3.66 -19.07 5.77
CA ARG A 114 -4.36 -20.32 5.42
C ARG A 114 -4.58 -20.46 3.92
N PHE A 115 -4.89 -19.35 3.24
CA PHE A 115 -5.07 -19.33 1.79
C PHE A 115 -3.74 -19.58 1.05
N SER A 116 -2.66 -18.94 1.48
CA SER A 116 -1.32 -19.14 0.89
C SER A 116 -0.82 -20.59 1.03
N GLN A 117 -1.25 -21.32 2.07
CA GLN A 117 -0.93 -22.74 2.25
C GLN A 117 -1.57 -23.64 1.19
N LEU A 118 -2.64 -23.18 0.52
CA LEU A 118 -3.33 -23.93 -0.53
C LEU A 118 -2.72 -23.69 -1.92
N ALA A 119 -1.78 -22.76 -2.05
CA ALA A 119 -1.15 -22.47 -3.34
C ALA A 119 -0.24 -23.64 -3.74
N VAL A 120 -0.45 -24.17 -4.95
CA VAL A 120 0.46 -25.15 -5.55
C VAL A 120 1.80 -24.44 -5.79
N PRO A 121 2.94 -24.98 -5.33
CA PRO A 121 4.23 -24.40 -5.63
C PRO A 121 4.44 -24.37 -7.16
N ALA A 122 4.93 -23.24 -7.65
CA ALA A 122 5.27 -23.03 -9.06
C ALA A 122 6.55 -23.77 -9.45
#